data_AF-A0A8H7XCC9-F1
#
_entry.id   AF-A0A8H7XCC9-F1
#
_cell.length_a   1.000
_cell.length_b   1.000
_cell.length_c   1.000
_cell.angle_alpha   90.00
_cell.angle_beta   90.00
_cell.angle_gamma   90.00
#
_symmetry.space_group_name_H-M   'P 1'
#
loop_
_entity.id
_entity.type
_entity.pdbx_description
1 polymer ?
#
loop_
_entity_poly.entity_id
_entity_poly.type
_entity_poly.pdbx_seq_one_letter_code
_entity_poly.pdbx_strand_id
1 'polypeptide(L)'
;MLLFEFIRIPGVGWYVQTAIVCVPAAIIYMLLVFTELIVLKWVVLGKVKECSYRTISVYFYRKWFVDRLMDISLVVLQPVYATLYVVPFLRCLGVKTGHGAEVSTARGINFELTEIGEQSFVADRVIIGNAEVRNNIVTQKKTQLHKRAFLGNGAMIPQGAEIASNTLVGVLSIAPEAPLKEGQSCFGSPAVIMPARQRCAINHSEQVLFSPPLKLRALRLLIEGLRIFVPRTLVVFGLGFGLQVFETGWKHVGLWPMLLLLPVFYFCFFALPSLFVPVVFKWILIGRYHNAEWPLWSLDVWKSEFVTSVYETLSPFCADMLTGTPYMAWFFRLMGVQIGHRTTLLSNDITEYDMVSIGNEAVLNRHAGPQTHLFEDRIMKVGRVDIEDRACMKAYAVCLPGSRIGASGQLGCLSLVMKGETVPSREAWEGAPIAPRGKQILSCDSVTHKS
;
A
#
# COMPACT_ATOMS: atom_id res chain seq x y z
N MET A 1 -6.16 -35.29 -7.13
CA MET A 1 -4.69 -35.36 -7.05
C MET A 1 -4.15 -33.96 -6.91
N LEU A 2 -3.27 -33.71 -5.94
CA LEU A 2 -2.66 -32.40 -5.70
C LEU A 2 -1.49 -32.18 -6.68
N LEU A 3 -1.18 -30.94 -7.07
CA LEU A 3 -0.05 -30.61 -7.96
C LEU A 3 1.27 -31.27 -7.50
N PHE A 4 1.44 -31.40 -6.18
CA PHE A 4 2.60 -32.00 -5.52
C PHE A 4 2.68 -33.53 -5.66
N GLU A 5 1.62 -34.21 -6.11
CA GLU A 5 1.62 -35.65 -6.36
C GLU A 5 2.19 -36.05 -7.71
N PHE A 6 2.21 -35.12 -8.68
CA PHE A 6 2.67 -35.38 -10.04
C PHE A 6 4.20 -35.36 -10.18
N ILE A 7 4.89 -34.70 -9.25
CA ILE A 7 6.35 -34.64 -9.21
C ILE A 7 6.80 -35.62 -8.13
N ARG A 8 7.43 -36.75 -8.47
CA ARG A 8 8.08 -37.63 -7.49
C ARG A 8 9.58 -37.44 -7.57
N ILE A 9 10.19 -36.88 -6.53
CA ILE A 9 11.65 -36.78 -6.45
C ILE A 9 12.16 -38.06 -5.77
N PRO A 10 12.93 -38.92 -6.47
CA PRO A 10 13.43 -40.16 -5.88
C PRO A 10 14.25 -39.90 -4.62
N GLY A 11 13.99 -40.66 -3.55
CA GLY A 11 14.72 -40.58 -2.29
C GLY A 11 14.36 -39.41 -1.36
N VAL A 12 13.38 -38.57 -1.73
CA VAL A 12 12.93 -37.44 -0.89
C VAL A 12 11.55 -37.72 -0.29
N GLY A 13 11.43 -37.50 1.02
CA GLY A 13 10.16 -37.63 1.73
C GLY A 13 9.13 -36.60 1.26
N TRP A 14 7.85 -36.95 1.33
CA TRP A 14 6.75 -36.16 0.77
C TRP A 14 6.70 -34.70 1.26
N TYR A 15 6.92 -34.47 2.55
CA TYR A 15 6.93 -33.13 3.14
C TYR A 15 8.11 -32.26 2.64
N VAL A 16 9.29 -32.87 2.48
CA VAL A 16 10.48 -32.19 1.94
C VAL A 16 10.28 -31.87 0.46
N GLN A 17 9.61 -32.76 -0.27
CA GLN A 17 9.24 -32.52 -1.66
C GLN A 17 8.33 -31.29 -1.80
N THR A 18 7.36 -31.09 -0.91
CA THR A 18 6.52 -29.89 -0.88
C THR A 18 7.34 -28.62 -0.70
N ALA A 19 8.31 -28.64 0.21
CA ALA A 19 9.21 -27.51 0.45
C ALA A 19 10.09 -27.19 -0.76
N ILE A 20 10.47 -28.20 -1.55
CA ILE A 20 11.24 -27.98 -2.79
C ILE A 20 10.34 -27.46 -3.91
N VAL A 21 9.16 -28.05 -4.10
CA VAL A 21 8.26 -27.74 -5.23
C VAL A 21 7.51 -26.42 -5.04
N CYS A 22 7.28 -25.96 -3.80
CA CYS A 22 6.56 -24.71 -3.56
C CYS A 22 7.28 -23.47 -4.14
N VAL A 23 8.62 -23.47 -4.17
CA VAL A 23 9.43 -22.37 -4.72
C VAL A 23 9.19 -22.19 -6.23
N PRO A 24 9.46 -23.17 -7.11
CA PRO A 24 9.18 -23.04 -8.53
C PRO A 24 7.68 -22.86 -8.80
N ALA A 25 6.79 -23.49 -8.02
CA ALA A 25 5.35 -23.30 -8.17
C ALA A 25 4.91 -21.85 -7.91
N ALA A 26 5.46 -21.19 -6.87
CA ALA A 26 5.19 -19.78 -6.58
C ALA A 26 5.71 -18.86 -7.71
N ILE A 27 6.90 -19.14 -8.25
CA ILE A 27 7.46 -18.39 -9.38
C ILE A 27 6.58 -18.54 -10.62
N ILE A 28 6.21 -19.77 -10.97
CA ILE A 28 5.34 -20.07 -12.12
C ILE A 28 3.99 -19.38 -11.95
N TYR A 29 3.37 -19.47 -10.78
CA TYR A 29 2.12 -18.78 -10.48
C TYR A 29 2.21 -17.27 -10.74
N MET A 30 3.25 -16.62 -10.25
CA MET A 30 3.44 -15.18 -10.46
C MET A 30 3.62 -14.86 -11.96
N LEU A 31 4.43 -15.62 -12.69
CA LEU A 31 4.63 -15.43 -14.12
C LEU A 31 3.35 -15.65 -14.92
N LEU A 32 2.53 -16.63 -14.54
CA LEU A 32 1.22 -16.88 -15.16
C LEU A 32 0.28 -15.71 -14.94
N VAL A 33 0.15 -15.21 -13.70
CA VAL A 33 -0.69 -14.04 -13.41
C VAL A 33 -0.21 -12.82 -14.21
N PHE A 34 1.10 -12.56 -14.28
CA PHE A 34 1.65 -11.47 -15.10
C PHE A 34 1.28 -11.60 -16.58
N THR A 35 1.46 -12.80 -17.13
CA THR A 35 1.19 -13.09 -18.54
C THR A 35 -0.30 -12.94 -18.83
N GLU A 36 -1.16 -13.47 -17.97
CA GLU A 36 -2.61 -13.40 -18.08
C GLU A 36 -3.09 -11.94 -18.11
N LEU A 37 -2.62 -11.10 -17.19
CA LEU A 37 -3.01 -9.68 -17.14
C LEU A 37 -2.63 -8.93 -18.42
N ILE A 38 -1.42 -9.16 -18.93
CA ILE A 38 -0.94 -8.53 -20.17
C ILE A 38 -1.79 -9.01 -21.36
N VAL A 39 -1.97 -10.32 -21.50
CA VAL A 39 -2.74 -10.92 -22.60
C VAL A 39 -4.18 -10.43 -22.56
N LEU A 40 -4.85 -10.49 -21.41
CA LEU A 40 -6.23 -10.05 -21.26
C LEU A 40 -6.39 -8.55 -21.54
N LYS A 41 -5.45 -7.70 -21.11
CA LYS A 41 -5.48 -6.27 -21.45
C LYS A 41 -5.48 -6.08 -22.97
N TRP A 42 -4.59 -6.77 -23.70
CA TRP A 42 -4.45 -6.58 -25.15
C TRP A 42 -5.56 -7.24 -25.97
N VAL A 43 -5.99 -8.44 -25.59
CA VAL A 43 -7.06 -9.18 -26.29
C VAL A 43 -8.42 -8.56 -26.01
N VAL A 44 -8.72 -8.23 -24.74
CA VAL A 44 -10.05 -7.73 -24.35
C VAL A 44 -10.19 -6.25 -24.63
N LEU A 45 -9.22 -5.38 -24.32
CA LEU A 45 -9.37 -3.93 -24.48
C LEU A 45 -8.64 -3.37 -25.71
N GLY A 46 -7.41 -3.82 -25.95
CA GLY A 46 -6.56 -3.31 -27.03
C GLY A 46 -5.92 -1.97 -26.66
N LYS A 47 -5.69 -1.11 -27.67
CA LYS A 47 -5.11 0.23 -27.47
C LYS A 47 -6.17 1.21 -26.97
N VAL A 48 -5.91 1.89 -25.86
CA VAL A 48 -6.77 2.95 -25.34
C VAL A 48 -6.43 4.28 -26.02
N LYS A 49 -7.46 5.06 -26.35
CA LYS A 49 -7.34 6.41 -26.93
C LYS A 49 -8.21 7.38 -26.14
N GLU A 50 -7.88 8.66 -26.23
CA GLU A 50 -8.71 9.73 -25.68
C GLU A 50 -10.07 9.71 -26.39
N CYS A 51 -11.13 9.52 -25.61
CA CYS A 51 -12.47 9.48 -26.14
C CYS A 51 -13.50 9.69 -25.03
N SER A 52 -14.73 9.95 -25.45
CA SER A 52 -15.91 9.92 -24.60
C SER A 52 -16.84 8.83 -25.12
N TYR A 53 -17.32 7.96 -24.23
CA TYR A 53 -18.19 6.85 -24.60
C TYR A 53 -19.28 6.63 -23.56
N ARG A 54 -20.42 6.06 -23.97
CA ARG A 54 -21.54 5.82 -23.06
C ARG A 54 -21.24 4.66 -22.12
N THR A 55 -21.77 4.72 -20.89
CA THR A 55 -21.69 3.65 -19.87
C THR A 55 -22.36 2.34 -20.30
N ILE A 56 -23.19 2.36 -21.34
CA ILE A 56 -23.86 1.18 -21.91
C ILE A 56 -23.15 0.62 -23.15
N SER A 57 -22.03 1.22 -23.56
CA SER A 57 -21.30 0.77 -24.75
C SER A 57 -20.54 -0.54 -24.49
N VAL A 58 -20.37 -1.35 -25.53
CA VAL A 58 -19.51 -2.56 -25.46
C VAL A 58 -18.09 -2.19 -25.04
N TYR A 59 -17.58 -1.03 -25.50
CA TYR A 59 -16.27 -0.53 -25.09
C TYR A 59 -16.20 -0.26 -23.58
N PHE A 60 -17.25 0.33 -22.97
CA PHE A 60 -17.31 0.51 -21.52
C PHE A 60 -17.19 -0.82 -20.79
N TYR A 61 -17.95 -1.86 -21.19
CA TYR A 61 -17.87 -3.15 -20.51
C TYR A 61 -16.51 -3.83 -20.66
N ARG A 62 -15.90 -3.77 -21.85
CA ARG A 62 -14.53 -4.27 -22.09
C ARG A 62 -13.52 -3.57 -21.18
N LYS A 63 -13.60 -2.24 -21.09
CA LYS A 63 -12.73 -1.44 -20.23
C LYS A 63 -12.97 -1.69 -18.75
N TRP A 64 -14.21 -1.64 -18.30
CA TRP A 64 -14.60 -1.91 -16.93
C TRP A 64 -14.10 -3.28 -16.46
N PHE A 65 -14.21 -4.31 -17.32
CA PHE A 65 -13.69 -5.64 -17.04
C PHE A 65 -12.17 -5.63 -16.81
N VAL A 66 -11.41 -5.00 -17.72
CA VAL A 66 -9.95 -4.88 -17.58
C VAL A 66 -9.56 -4.03 -16.37
N ASP A 67 -10.29 -2.94 -16.08
CA ASP A 67 -10.03 -2.11 -14.90
C ASP A 67 -10.26 -2.90 -13.60
N ARG A 68 -11.32 -3.72 -13.53
CA ARG A 68 -11.57 -4.62 -12.39
C ARG A 68 -10.51 -5.71 -12.28
N LEU A 69 -10.05 -6.26 -13.39
CA LEU A 69 -8.93 -7.19 -13.43
C LEU A 69 -7.65 -6.54 -12.85
N MET A 70 -7.38 -5.29 -13.23
CA MET A 70 -6.25 -4.53 -12.68
C MET A 70 -6.41 -4.22 -11.18
N ASP A 71 -7.61 -3.91 -10.70
CA ASP A 71 -7.88 -3.72 -9.28
C ASP A 71 -7.59 -5.01 -8.47
N ILE A 72 -7.96 -6.18 -8.99
CA ILE A 72 -7.63 -7.47 -8.38
C ILE A 72 -6.13 -7.75 -8.46
N SER A 73 -5.48 -7.36 -9.57
CA SER A 73 -4.04 -7.55 -9.72
C SER A 73 -3.23 -6.80 -8.67
N LEU A 74 -3.69 -5.63 -8.22
CA LEU A 74 -3.06 -4.88 -7.13
C LEU A 74 -3.05 -5.68 -5.82
N VAL A 75 -4.07 -6.52 -5.57
CA VAL A 75 -4.14 -7.38 -4.39
C VAL A 75 -3.25 -8.61 -4.54
N VAL A 76 -3.19 -9.19 -5.75
CA VAL A 76 -2.42 -10.42 -6.00
C VAL A 76 -0.93 -10.15 -6.20
N LEU A 77 -0.59 -9.08 -6.90
CA LEU A 77 0.78 -8.68 -7.25
C LEU A 77 1.29 -7.54 -6.37
N GLN A 78 0.65 -7.26 -5.23
CA GLN A 78 1.05 -6.21 -4.29
C GLN A 78 2.57 -6.14 -4.05
N PRO A 79 3.29 -7.26 -3.80
CA PRO A 79 4.74 -7.20 -3.55
C PRO A 79 5.60 -6.77 -4.75
N VAL A 80 5.02 -6.74 -5.95
CA VAL A 80 5.71 -6.33 -7.18
C VAL A 80 5.58 -4.81 -7.39
N TYR A 81 4.52 -4.20 -6.88
CA TYR A 81 4.46 -2.75 -6.79
C TYR A 81 5.56 -2.25 -5.83
N ALA A 82 6.04 -1.03 -6.04
CA ALA A 82 7.19 -0.47 -5.31
C ALA A 82 8.52 -1.19 -5.58
N THR A 83 8.63 -1.95 -6.68
CA THR A 83 9.88 -2.58 -7.13
C THR A 83 10.28 -2.11 -8.52
N LEU A 84 11.53 -2.35 -8.91
CA LEU A 84 12.01 -2.08 -10.27
C LEU A 84 11.32 -2.97 -11.33
N TYR A 85 10.69 -4.07 -10.93
CA TYR A 85 9.94 -4.98 -11.83
C TYR A 85 8.61 -4.39 -12.30
N VAL A 86 8.05 -3.40 -11.60
CA VAL A 86 6.77 -2.78 -11.96
C VAL A 86 6.88 -1.97 -13.26
N VAL A 87 8.04 -1.35 -13.54
CA VAL A 87 8.24 -0.49 -14.70
C VAL A 87 8.09 -1.25 -16.03
N PRO A 88 8.82 -2.37 -16.26
CA PRO A 88 8.60 -3.16 -17.47
C PRO A 88 7.17 -3.70 -17.55
N PHE A 89 6.56 -4.09 -16.43
CA PHE A 89 5.16 -4.53 -16.40
C PHE A 89 4.20 -3.44 -16.89
N LEU A 90 4.30 -2.21 -16.36
CA LEU A 90 3.48 -1.07 -16.78
C LEU A 90 3.69 -0.73 -18.27
N ARG A 91 4.94 -0.80 -18.76
CA ARG A 91 5.24 -0.61 -20.18
C ARG A 91 4.57 -1.67 -21.06
N CYS A 92 4.58 -2.94 -20.64
CA CYS A 92 3.87 -4.01 -21.35
C CYS A 92 2.36 -3.80 -21.38
N LEU A 93 1.79 -3.14 -20.37
CA LEU A 93 0.38 -2.73 -20.34
C LEU A 93 0.08 -1.49 -21.21
N GLY A 94 1.10 -0.85 -21.79
CA GLY A 94 0.95 0.32 -22.69
C GLY A 94 1.20 1.67 -22.01
N VAL A 95 1.57 1.70 -20.72
CA VAL A 95 1.91 2.94 -20.00
C VAL A 95 3.27 3.44 -20.46
N LYS A 96 3.37 4.73 -20.76
CA LYS A 96 4.65 5.36 -21.11
C LYS A 96 5.41 5.74 -19.84
N THR A 97 6.29 4.86 -19.37
CA THR A 97 7.08 5.08 -18.15
C THR A 97 8.54 5.34 -18.48
N GLY A 98 9.07 6.50 -18.07
CA GLY A 98 10.46 6.94 -18.27
C GLY A 98 11.49 6.10 -17.50
N HIS A 99 12.77 6.27 -17.84
CA HIS A 99 13.85 5.55 -17.14
C HIS A 99 14.00 6.04 -15.70
N GLY A 100 14.23 5.11 -14.77
CA GLY A 100 14.43 5.41 -13.34
C GLY A 100 13.19 5.96 -12.62
N ALA A 101 12.01 5.89 -13.24
CA ALA A 101 10.75 6.18 -12.57
C ALA A 101 10.45 5.09 -11.54
N GLU A 102 9.90 5.49 -10.40
CA GLU A 102 9.51 4.61 -9.30
C GLU A 102 7.99 4.68 -9.15
N VAL A 103 7.33 3.53 -9.20
CA VAL A 103 5.87 3.44 -9.11
C VAL A 103 5.48 2.44 -8.03
N SER A 104 4.82 2.93 -6.99
CA SER A 104 4.27 2.11 -5.92
C SER A 104 2.87 1.62 -6.28
N THR A 105 1.94 1.54 -5.33
CA THR A 105 0.57 1.04 -5.52
C THR A 105 -0.39 2.04 -6.20
N ALA A 106 0.04 2.64 -7.31
CA ALA A 106 -0.76 3.59 -8.08
C ALA A 106 -2.04 2.94 -8.66
N ARG A 107 -3.17 3.65 -8.54
CA ARG A 107 -4.51 3.25 -9.01
C ARG A 107 -5.02 4.16 -10.11
N GLY A 108 -5.98 3.68 -10.89
CA GLY A 108 -6.64 4.45 -11.94
C GLY A 108 -5.80 4.66 -13.22
N ILE A 109 -4.65 3.98 -13.33
CA ILE A 109 -3.77 4.08 -14.51
C ILE A 109 -4.54 3.69 -15.78
N ASN A 110 -4.64 4.63 -16.71
CA ASN A 110 -5.39 4.47 -17.96
C ASN A 110 -4.48 4.09 -19.14
N PHE A 111 -3.56 3.14 -18.91
CA PHE A 111 -2.70 2.53 -19.93
C PHE A 111 -1.99 3.57 -20.82
N GLU A 112 -2.30 3.60 -22.12
CA GLU A 112 -1.72 4.54 -23.09
C GLU A 112 -2.02 6.02 -22.81
N LEU A 113 -3.03 6.31 -21.98
CA LEU A 113 -3.38 7.67 -21.53
C LEU A 113 -2.63 8.10 -20.28
N THR A 114 -1.70 7.28 -19.77
CA THR A 114 -0.86 7.64 -18.63
C THR A 114 0.60 7.69 -19.07
N GLU A 115 1.23 8.83 -18.83
CA GLU A 115 2.65 9.05 -19.09
C GLU A 115 3.35 9.46 -17.80
N ILE A 116 4.37 8.68 -17.41
CA ILE A 116 5.17 8.90 -16.22
C ILE A 116 6.58 9.25 -16.66
N GLY A 117 7.01 10.46 -16.37
CA GLY A 117 8.32 10.98 -16.75
C GLY A 117 9.51 10.25 -16.14
N GLU A 118 10.69 10.54 -16.66
CA GLU A 118 11.94 9.97 -16.14
C GLU A 118 12.18 10.40 -14.70
N GLN A 119 12.70 9.47 -13.89
CA GLN A 119 13.03 9.73 -12.49
C GLN A 119 11.86 10.27 -11.63
N SER A 120 10.63 10.20 -12.12
CA SER A 120 9.43 10.56 -11.36
C SER A 120 9.14 9.51 -10.28
N PHE A 121 8.44 9.92 -9.24
CA PHE A 121 8.12 9.07 -8.09
C PHE A 121 6.62 9.11 -7.86
N VAL A 122 5.97 7.95 -7.94
CA VAL A 122 4.54 7.77 -7.68
C VAL A 122 4.41 6.88 -6.45
N ALA A 123 3.98 7.45 -5.34
CA ALA A 123 3.90 6.75 -4.07
C ALA A 123 2.61 5.92 -3.92
N ASP A 124 2.33 5.44 -2.72
CA ASP A 124 1.24 4.48 -2.48
C ASP A 124 -0.15 5.08 -2.61
N ARG A 125 -1.09 4.29 -3.14
CA ARG A 125 -2.50 4.66 -3.26
C ARG A 125 -2.75 5.96 -4.05
N VAL A 126 -1.78 6.43 -4.84
CA VAL A 126 -1.98 7.58 -5.73
C VAL A 126 -3.03 7.21 -6.78
N ILE A 127 -4.00 8.09 -6.99
CA ILE A 127 -5.01 7.94 -8.05
C ILE A 127 -4.59 8.81 -9.23
N ILE A 128 -4.24 8.21 -10.37
CA ILE A 128 -3.76 8.95 -11.54
C ILE A 128 -4.76 8.84 -12.68
N GLY A 129 -5.34 9.97 -13.06
CA GLY A 129 -6.07 10.11 -14.31
C GLY A 129 -7.34 9.29 -14.40
N ASN A 130 -7.99 8.98 -13.27
CA ASN A 130 -9.19 8.15 -13.25
C ASN A 130 -10.30 8.75 -14.14
N ALA A 131 -11.09 7.88 -14.77
CA ALA A 131 -12.12 8.30 -15.72
C ALA A 131 -13.25 9.06 -15.01
N GLU A 132 -13.75 10.11 -15.65
CA GLU A 132 -14.87 10.89 -15.13
C GLU A 132 -16.16 10.42 -15.77
N VAL A 133 -17.18 10.19 -14.94
CA VAL A 133 -18.52 9.79 -15.40
C VAL A 133 -19.49 10.92 -15.10
N ARG A 134 -20.03 11.54 -16.15
CA ARG A 134 -21.11 12.54 -16.04
C ARG A 134 -22.20 12.21 -17.05
N ASN A 135 -23.46 12.23 -16.61
CA ASN A 135 -24.62 12.02 -17.48
C ASN A 135 -24.52 10.76 -18.36
N ASN A 136 -24.10 9.63 -17.78
CA ASN A 136 -23.88 8.35 -18.48
C ASN A 136 -22.80 8.38 -19.58
N ILE A 137 -21.95 9.41 -19.60
CA ILE A 137 -20.79 9.51 -20.49
C ILE A 137 -19.54 9.38 -19.64
N VAL A 138 -18.69 8.43 -20.02
CA VAL A 138 -17.35 8.26 -19.48
C VAL A 138 -16.40 9.04 -20.38
N THR A 139 -15.70 10.00 -19.80
CA THR A 139 -14.67 10.79 -20.48
C THR A 139 -13.30 10.33 -20.01
N GLN A 140 -12.38 10.17 -20.97
CA GLN A 140 -11.00 9.79 -20.72
C GLN A 140 -10.04 10.75 -21.39
N LYS A 141 -9.11 11.32 -20.62
CA LYS A 141 -8.07 12.22 -21.11
C LYS A 141 -6.69 11.72 -20.69
N LYS A 142 -5.67 12.07 -21.47
CA LYS A 142 -4.28 11.77 -21.15
C LYS A 142 -3.82 12.56 -19.93
N THR A 143 -3.20 11.88 -18.98
CA THR A 143 -2.53 12.48 -17.82
C THR A 143 -1.03 12.30 -17.96
N GLN A 144 -0.28 13.37 -17.79
CA GLN A 144 1.17 13.39 -17.99
C GLN A 144 1.88 13.90 -16.74
N LEU A 145 2.86 13.12 -16.28
CA LEU A 145 3.82 13.53 -15.28
C LEU A 145 5.15 13.77 -15.98
N HIS A 146 5.71 14.96 -15.83
CA HIS A 146 7.02 15.29 -16.37
C HIS A 146 8.15 14.75 -15.50
N LYS A 147 9.39 15.00 -15.93
CA LYS A 147 10.61 14.50 -15.31
C LYS A 147 10.70 14.89 -13.84
N ARG A 148 10.99 13.93 -12.97
CA ARG A 148 11.14 14.12 -11.52
C ARG A 148 9.91 14.71 -10.82
N ALA A 149 8.73 14.58 -11.41
CA ALA A 149 7.48 14.85 -10.69
C ALA A 149 7.32 13.84 -9.55
N PHE A 150 6.84 14.31 -8.41
CA PHE A 150 6.66 13.51 -7.20
C PHE A 150 5.19 13.57 -6.76
N LEU A 151 4.58 12.40 -6.60
CA LEU A 151 3.22 12.25 -6.07
C LEU A 151 3.27 11.48 -4.74
N GLY A 152 2.84 12.12 -3.66
CA GLY A 152 2.80 11.53 -2.31
C GLY A 152 1.63 10.57 -2.09
N ASN A 153 1.67 9.83 -0.99
CA ASN A 153 0.70 8.77 -0.71
C ASN A 153 -0.75 9.30 -0.76
N GLY A 154 -1.62 8.60 -1.49
CA GLY A 154 -3.04 8.98 -1.61
C GLY A 154 -3.31 10.27 -2.39
N ALA A 155 -2.32 10.84 -3.10
CA ALA A 155 -2.54 11.99 -3.95
C ALA A 155 -3.53 11.67 -5.08
N MET A 156 -4.39 12.62 -5.42
CA MET A 156 -5.37 12.52 -6.50
C MET A 156 -4.96 13.44 -7.65
N ILE A 157 -4.68 12.84 -8.81
CA ILE A 157 -4.35 13.54 -10.04
C ILE A 157 -5.52 13.40 -11.01
N PRO A 158 -6.29 14.47 -11.27
CA PRO A 158 -7.39 14.43 -12.21
C PRO A 158 -6.94 14.01 -13.62
N GLN A 159 -7.86 13.44 -14.40
CA GLN A 159 -7.59 13.17 -15.80
C GLN A 159 -7.34 14.46 -16.60
N GLY A 160 -6.44 14.39 -17.58
CA GLY A 160 -6.06 15.59 -18.35
C GLY A 160 -5.05 16.49 -17.64
N ALA A 161 -4.69 16.20 -16.38
CA ALA A 161 -3.71 16.99 -15.65
C ALA A 161 -2.29 16.77 -16.20
N GLU A 162 -1.52 17.86 -16.19
CA GLU A 162 -0.11 17.90 -16.54
C GLU A 162 0.69 18.34 -15.31
N ILE A 163 1.51 17.44 -14.78
CA ILE A 163 2.33 17.68 -13.59
C ILE A 163 3.74 18.03 -14.04
N ALA A 164 4.15 19.28 -13.86
CA ALA A 164 5.42 19.82 -14.34
C ALA A 164 6.66 19.14 -13.73
N SER A 165 7.82 19.41 -14.32
CA SER A 165 9.08 18.83 -13.87
C SER A 165 9.40 19.26 -12.44
N ASN A 166 10.04 18.37 -11.68
CA ASN A 166 10.50 18.63 -10.32
C ASN A 166 9.39 19.10 -9.34
N THR A 167 8.11 18.92 -9.63
CA THR A 167 7.02 19.32 -8.73
C THR A 167 6.65 18.24 -7.73
N LEU A 168 6.02 18.63 -6.61
CA LEU A 168 5.53 17.73 -5.57
C LEU A 168 4.04 17.96 -5.32
N VAL A 169 3.24 16.91 -5.42
CA VAL A 169 1.86 16.87 -4.90
C VAL A 169 1.89 16.02 -3.62
N GLY A 170 1.57 16.64 -2.48
CA GLY A 170 1.71 16.02 -1.16
C GLY A 170 0.77 14.84 -0.87
N VAL A 171 0.93 14.26 0.31
CA VAL A 171 0.07 13.17 0.83
C VAL A 171 -1.38 13.66 0.89
N LEU A 172 -2.36 12.79 0.56
CA LEU A 172 -3.80 13.10 0.56
C LEU A 172 -4.18 14.41 -0.16
N SER A 173 -3.39 14.82 -1.15
CA SER A 173 -3.56 16.12 -1.82
C SER A 173 -4.15 15.96 -3.22
N ILE A 174 -4.92 16.93 -3.66
CA ILE A 174 -5.40 17.01 -5.04
C ILE A 174 -4.45 17.87 -5.87
N ALA A 175 -4.18 17.49 -7.12
CA ALA A 175 -3.47 18.38 -8.03
C ALA A 175 -4.32 19.65 -8.29
N PRO A 176 -3.71 20.85 -8.30
CA PRO A 176 -4.43 22.09 -8.55
C PRO A 176 -4.98 22.14 -9.97
N GLU A 177 -6.10 22.84 -10.16
CA GLU A 177 -6.68 23.08 -11.50
C GLU A 177 -5.75 23.90 -12.38
N ALA A 178 -5.09 24.91 -11.79
CA ALA A 178 -4.00 25.63 -12.43
C ALA A 178 -2.71 24.81 -12.30
N PRO A 179 -2.04 24.44 -13.41
CA PRO A 179 -0.81 23.64 -13.36
C PRO A 179 0.26 24.29 -12.48
N LEU A 180 0.91 23.47 -11.65
CA LEU A 180 2.08 23.90 -10.89
C LEU A 180 3.22 24.32 -11.83
N LYS A 181 3.93 25.39 -11.49
CA LYS A 181 5.20 25.72 -12.16
C LYS A 181 6.28 24.72 -11.77
N GLU A 182 7.27 24.55 -12.63
CA GLU A 182 8.42 23.70 -12.35
C GLU A 182 9.05 24.00 -10.98
N GLY A 183 9.34 22.94 -10.21
CA GLY A 183 9.90 23.03 -8.86
C GLY A 183 8.91 23.40 -7.75
N GLN A 184 7.69 23.82 -8.06
CA GLN A 184 6.68 24.11 -7.04
C GLN A 184 6.15 22.86 -6.36
N SER A 185 5.62 23.04 -5.16
CA SER A 185 5.05 21.95 -4.36
C SER A 185 3.72 22.40 -3.81
N CYS A 186 2.77 21.48 -3.73
CA CYS A 186 1.47 21.75 -3.10
C CYS A 186 1.07 20.59 -2.20
N PHE A 187 0.16 20.89 -1.28
CA PHE A 187 -0.50 19.90 -0.43
C PHE A 187 -1.95 20.31 -0.14
N GLY A 188 -2.77 19.36 0.28
CA GLY A 188 -4.13 19.61 0.70
C GLY A 188 -5.20 19.47 -0.39
N SER A 189 -6.45 19.65 0.05
CA SER A 189 -7.65 19.66 -0.77
C SER A 189 -8.65 20.68 -0.18
N PRO A 190 -8.75 21.90 -0.74
CA PRO A 190 -8.11 22.37 -1.97
C PRO A 190 -6.59 22.51 -1.86
N ALA A 191 -5.90 22.43 -3.00
CA ALA A 191 -4.44 22.48 -3.05
C ALA A 191 -3.90 23.85 -2.58
N VAL A 192 -2.98 23.81 -1.62
CA VAL A 192 -2.24 24.97 -1.10
C VAL A 192 -0.76 24.82 -1.47
N ILE A 193 -0.14 25.90 -1.94
CA ILE A 193 1.28 25.92 -2.30
C ILE A 193 2.13 25.81 -1.03
N MET A 194 3.09 24.91 -1.03
CA MET A 194 4.08 24.79 0.04
C MET A 194 5.16 25.85 -0.15
N PRO A 195 5.47 26.65 0.89
CA PRO A 195 6.45 27.73 0.78
C PRO A 195 7.88 27.20 0.61
N ALA A 196 8.20 26.03 1.18
CA ALA A 196 9.50 25.40 1.04
C ALA A 196 9.39 23.87 1.22
N ARG A 197 10.27 23.13 0.54
CA ARG A 197 10.56 21.73 0.88
C ARG A 197 11.57 21.68 2.00
N GLN A 198 11.36 20.78 2.97
CA GLN A 198 12.36 20.54 3.98
C GLN A 198 13.57 19.84 3.34
N ARG A 199 14.70 20.55 3.26
CA ARG A 199 15.96 19.96 2.79
C ARG A 199 16.44 18.90 3.78
N CYS A 200 17.05 17.83 3.26
CA CYS A 200 17.67 16.82 4.11
C CYS A 200 18.78 17.42 4.97
N ALA A 201 18.90 16.90 6.20
CA ALA A 201 19.97 17.29 7.11
C ALA A 201 21.33 16.72 6.65
N ILE A 202 21.30 15.60 5.93
CA ILE A 202 22.48 14.90 5.40
C ILE A 202 22.50 15.06 3.88
N ASN A 203 23.62 15.54 3.34
CA ASN A 203 23.87 15.57 1.90
C ASN A 203 24.21 14.15 1.41
N HIS A 204 23.21 13.43 0.90
CA HIS A 204 23.43 12.16 0.21
C HIS A 204 23.95 12.40 -1.21
N SER A 205 24.82 11.51 -1.69
CA SER A 205 25.35 11.61 -3.06
C SER A 205 24.28 11.29 -4.11
N GLU A 206 24.38 11.89 -5.30
CA GLU A 206 23.44 11.63 -6.41
C GLU A 206 23.34 10.14 -6.79
N GLN A 207 24.40 9.36 -6.54
CA GLN A 207 24.43 7.93 -6.85
C GLN A 207 23.41 7.13 -6.03
N VAL A 208 23.15 7.50 -4.77
CA VAL A 208 22.22 6.76 -3.90
C VAL A 208 20.79 7.30 -4.02
N LEU A 209 20.58 8.36 -4.79
CA LEU A 209 19.28 8.99 -5.02
C LEU A 209 18.77 8.74 -6.45
N PHE A 210 19.56 9.09 -7.46
CA PHE A 210 19.12 9.16 -8.86
C PHE A 210 19.89 8.21 -9.80
N SER A 211 21.18 7.99 -9.56
CA SER A 211 22.08 7.33 -10.53
C SER A 211 22.93 6.22 -9.88
N PRO A 212 22.31 5.13 -9.41
CA PRO A 212 23.03 4.08 -8.70
C PRO A 212 23.93 3.27 -9.64
N PRO A 213 25.12 2.83 -9.15
CA PRO A 213 25.98 1.92 -9.88
C PRO A 213 25.31 0.57 -10.13
N LEU A 214 25.77 -0.15 -11.16
CA LEU A 214 25.21 -1.44 -11.58
C LEU A 214 25.14 -2.47 -10.45
N LYS A 215 26.14 -2.48 -9.55
CA LYS A 215 26.15 -3.38 -8.39
C LYS A 215 24.97 -3.14 -7.44
N LEU A 216 24.62 -1.88 -7.16
CA LEU A 216 23.47 -1.55 -6.32
C LEU A 216 22.15 -1.86 -7.03
N ARG A 217 22.09 -1.69 -8.36
CA ARG A 217 20.93 -2.13 -9.17
C ARG A 217 20.71 -3.62 -9.08
N ALA A 218 21.76 -4.43 -9.24
CA ALA A 218 21.68 -5.87 -9.12
C ALA A 218 21.27 -6.31 -7.71
N LEU A 219 21.82 -5.67 -6.67
CA LEU A 219 21.46 -5.98 -5.28
C LEU A 219 20.01 -5.63 -4.96
N ARG A 220 19.52 -4.47 -5.42
CA ARG A 220 18.12 -4.07 -5.26
C ARG A 220 17.19 -5.05 -5.97
N LEU A 221 17.48 -5.40 -7.23
CA LEU A 221 16.71 -6.39 -7.99
C LEU A 221 16.66 -7.75 -7.27
N LEU A 222 17.79 -8.20 -6.70
CA LEU A 222 17.83 -9.45 -5.95
C LEU A 222 16.91 -9.39 -4.72
N ILE A 223 17.01 -8.34 -3.91
CA ILE A 223 16.22 -8.21 -2.67
C ILE A 223 14.74 -8.00 -2.97
N GLU A 224 14.42 -7.19 -3.99
CA GLU A 224 13.05 -7.02 -4.47
C GLU A 224 12.48 -8.31 -5.08
N GLY A 225 13.31 -9.11 -5.76
CA GLY A 225 12.93 -10.45 -6.21
C GLY A 225 12.57 -11.35 -5.03
N LEU A 226 13.37 -11.34 -3.96
CA LEU A 226 13.05 -12.06 -2.72
C LEU A 226 11.77 -11.54 -2.06
N ARG A 227 11.57 -10.22 -2.01
CA ARG A 227 10.33 -9.57 -1.53
C ARG A 227 9.10 -10.08 -2.28
N ILE A 228 9.23 -10.33 -3.58
CA ILE A 228 8.14 -10.85 -4.41
C ILE A 228 7.88 -12.33 -4.14
N PHE A 229 8.93 -13.17 -4.19
CA PHE A 229 8.75 -14.62 -4.20
C PHE A 229 8.66 -15.26 -2.82
N VAL A 230 9.35 -14.74 -1.80
CA VAL A 230 9.38 -15.36 -0.47
C VAL A 230 8.00 -15.39 0.19
N PRO A 231 7.24 -14.28 0.28
CA PRO A 231 5.89 -14.31 0.87
C PRO A 231 4.95 -15.27 0.13
N ARG A 232 5.02 -15.32 -1.21
CA ARG A 232 4.22 -16.24 -2.01
C ARG A 232 4.63 -17.69 -1.83
N THR A 233 5.92 -17.97 -1.72
CA THR A 233 6.44 -19.31 -1.41
C THR A 233 5.91 -19.79 -0.07
N LEU A 234 5.86 -18.93 0.96
CA LEU A 234 5.28 -19.26 2.27
C LEU A 234 3.80 -19.63 2.17
N VAL A 235 3.02 -18.91 1.37
CA VAL A 235 1.60 -19.22 1.13
C VAL A 235 1.44 -20.55 0.41
N VAL A 236 2.16 -20.78 -0.70
CA VAL A 236 2.09 -22.03 -1.47
C VAL A 236 2.56 -23.21 -0.61
N PHE A 237 3.61 -23.03 0.18
CA PHE A 237 4.09 -24.01 1.15
C PHE A 237 3.02 -24.32 2.20
N GLY A 238 2.44 -23.31 2.84
CA GLY A 238 1.41 -23.49 3.86
C GLY A 238 0.17 -24.22 3.32
N LEU A 239 -0.27 -23.87 2.10
CA LEU A 239 -1.36 -24.58 1.41
C LEU A 239 -0.99 -26.03 1.10
N GLY A 240 0.17 -26.28 0.49
CA GLY A 240 0.61 -27.63 0.14
C GLY A 240 0.81 -28.52 1.36
N PHE A 241 1.52 -28.01 2.37
CA PHE A 241 1.79 -28.70 3.62
C PHE A 241 0.49 -28.95 4.41
N GLY A 242 -0.37 -27.93 4.53
CA GLY A 242 -1.66 -28.06 5.20
C GLY A 242 -2.53 -29.13 4.54
N LEU A 243 -2.66 -29.11 3.21
CA LEU A 243 -3.43 -30.13 2.48
C LEU A 243 -2.90 -31.55 2.72
N GLN A 244 -1.58 -31.73 2.82
CA GLN A 244 -0.98 -33.04 3.12
C GLN A 244 -1.24 -33.51 4.55
N VAL A 245 -1.15 -32.60 5.53
CA VAL A 245 -1.53 -32.90 6.91
C VAL A 245 -3.01 -33.27 6.98
N PHE A 246 -3.86 -32.52 6.27
CA PHE A 246 -5.28 -32.83 6.19
C PHE A 246 -5.52 -34.21 5.56
N GLU A 247 -4.86 -34.49 4.44
CA GLU A 247 -4.95 -35.75 3.70
C GLU A 247 -4.49 -36.96 4.53
N THR A 248 -3.44 -36.78 5.32
CA THR A 248 -2.96 -37.82 6.25
C THR A 248 -3.94 -38.00 7.41
N GLY A 249 -4.45 -36.89 7.95
CA GLY A 249 -5.37 -36.87 9.08
C GLY A 249 -6.68 -37.62 8.80
N TRP A 250 -7.37 -37.32 7.70
CA TRP A 250 -8.67 -37.97 7.43
C TRP A 250 -8.54 -39.46 7.12
N LYS A 251 -7.40 -39.93 6.58
CA LYS A 251 -7.12 -41.36 6.36
C LYS A 251 -6.98 -42.14 7.68
N HIS A 252 -6.54 -41.49 8.76
CA HIS A 252 -6.32 -42.14 10.06
C HIS A 252 -7.46 -41.91 11.07
N VAL A 253 -8.03 -40.70 11.10
CA VAL A 253 -9.04 -40.28 12.09
C VAL A 253 -10.45 -40.38 11.52
N GLY A 254 -10.60 -40.48 10.19
CA GLY A 254 -11.87 -40.40 9.49
C GLY A 254 -12.25 -38.98 9.09
N LEU A 255 -13.14 -38.87 8.10
CA LEU A 255 -13.52 -37.58 7.51
C LEU A 255 -14.27 -36.67 8.49
N TRP A 256 -15.27 -37.21 9.19
CA TRP A 256 -16.15 -36.40 10.06
C TRP A 256 -15.43 -35.74 11.23
N PRO A 257 -14.57 -36.45 12.01
CA PRO A 257 -13.78 -35.80 13.04
C PRO A 257 -12.82 -34.75 12.46
N MET A 258 -12.26 -35.00 11.27
CA MET A 258 -11.35 -34.05 10.64
C MET A 258 -12.06 -32.75 10.22
N LEU A 259 -13.30 -32.85 9.72
CA LEU A 259 -14.13 -31.69 9.41
C LEU A 259 -14.48 -30.88 10.67
N LEU A 260 -14.77 -31.55 11.79
CA LEU A 260 -15.02 -30.87 13.07
C LEU A 260 -13.77 -30.15 13.59
N LEU A 261 -12.58 -30.69 13.32
CA LEU A 261 -11.30 -30.09 13.71
C LEU A 261 -10.80 -29.00 12.73
N LEU A 262 -11.53 -28.72 11.65
CA LEU A 262 -11.10 -27.76 10.61
C LEU A 262 -10.78 -26.36 11.15
N PRO A 263 -11.55 -25.77 12.10
CA PRO A 263 -11.18 -24.48 12.69
C PRO A 263 -9.83 -24.51 13.43
N VAL A 264 -9.57 -25.57 14.20
CA VAL A 264 -8.30 -25.76 14.93
C VAL A 264 -7.16 -25.99 13.95
N PHE A 265 -7.40 -26.79 12.91
CA PHE A 265 -6.46 -27.02 11.83
C PHE A 265 -6.10 -25.70 11.12
N TYR A 266 -7.08 -24.90 10.73
CA TYR A 266 -6.85 -23.58 10.12
C TYR A 266 -6.03 -22.69 11.05
N PHE A 267 -6.43 -22.63 12.33
CA PHE A 267 -5.74 -21.81 13.33
C PHE A 267 -4.27 -22.20 13.48
N CYS A 268 -3.96 -23.50 13.59
CA CYS A 268 -2.60 -23.99 13.80
C CYS A 268 -1.70 -23.88 12.56
N PHE A 269 -2.22 -24.16 11.36
CA PHE A 269 -1.41 -24.28 10.15
C PHE A 269 -1.41 -23.05 9.24
N PHE A 270 -2.38 -22.13 9.42
CA PHE A 270 -2.48 -20.92 8.62
C PHE A 270 -2.47 -19.67 9.50
N ALA A 271 -3.39 -19.58 10.45
CA ALA A 271 -3.58 -18.34 11.21
C ALA A 271 -2.36 -18.00 12.09
N LEU A 272 -1.93 -18.93 12.96
CA LEU A 272 -0.76 -18.73 13.83
C LEU A 272 0.54 -18.46 13.04
N PRO A 273 0.92 -19.26 12.03
CA PRO A 273 2.10 -18.97 11.21
C PRO A 273 2.03 -17.61 10.51
N SER A 274 0.85 -17.21 10.01
CA SER A 274 0.68 -15.92 9.33
C SER A 274 0.97 -14.71 10.22
N LEU A 275 0.75 -14.82 11.54
CA LEU A 275 1.10 -13.79 12.51
C LEU A 275 2.55 -13.92 13.00
N PHE A 276 3.02 -15.15 13.22
CA PHE A 276 4.35 -15.38 13.81
C PHE A 276 5.49 -15.07 12.83
N VAL A 277 5.34 -15.43 11.56
CA VAL A 277 6.40 -15.25 10.55
C VAL A 277 6.78 -13.77 10.34
N PRO A 278 5.85 -12.81 10.18
CA PRO A 278 6.18 -11.39 10.13
C PRO A 278 6.94 -10.89 11.37
N VAL A 279 6.55 -11.33 12.57
CA VAL A 279 7.23 -10.98 13.83
C VAL A 279 8.69 -11.44 13.78
N VAL A 280 8.93 -12.70 13.39
CA VAL A 280 10.28 -13.26 13.27
C VAL A 280 11.12 -12.47 12.26
N PHE A 281 10.60 -12.21 11.06
CA PHE A 281 11.34 -11.44 10.05
C PHE A 281 11.65 -10.02 10.52
N LYS A 282 10.70 -9.34 11.17
CA LYS A 282 10.90 -8.00 11.72
C LYS A 282 12.08 -7.98 12.70
N TRP A 283 12.10 -8.89 13.66
CA TRP A 283 13.13 -8.90 14.71
C TRP A 283 14.50 -9.36 14.20
N ILE A 284 14.56 -10.27 13.22
CA ILE A 284 15.82 -10.74 12.63
C ILE A 284 16.44 -9.69 11.69
N LEU A 285 15.63 -9.08 10.82
CA LEU A 285 16.14 -8.22 9.75
C LEU A 285 16.33 -6.76 10.17
N ILE A 286 15.44 -6.25 11.02
CA ILE A 286 15.41 -4.83 11.43
C ILE A 286 15.76 -4.66 12.91
N GLY A 287 15.20 -5.49 13.79
CA GLY A 287 15.28 -5.27 15.23
C GLY A 287 14.32 -4.17 15.67
N ARG A 288 14.83 -3.00 16.07
CA ARG A 288 14.02 -1.83 16.46
C ARG A 288 14.17 -0.69 15.45
N TYR A 289 13.05 -0.12 15.02
CA TYR A 289 13.05 1.11 14.24
C TYR A 289 13.45 2.32 15.10
N HIS A 290 14.12 3.28 14.47
CA HIS A 290 14.54 4.54 15.08
C HIS A 290 14.33 5.69 14.08
N ASN A 291 14.32 6.94 14.56
CA ASN A 291 14.30 8.11 13.67
C ASN A 291 15.50 8.06 12.73
N ALA A 292 15.26 8.07 11.43
CA ALA A 292 16.32 7.92 10.43
C ALA A 292 15.96 8.57 9.09
N GLU A 293 16.99 8.94 8.33
CA GLU A 293 16.87 9.36 6.93
C GLU A 293 17.61 8.32 6.07
N TRP A 294 16.88 7.52 5.31
CA TRP A 294 17.44 6.47 4.45
C TRP A 294 17.28 6.85 2.98
N PRO A 295 18.37 6.91 2.19
CA PRO A 295 18.24 7.17 0.77
C PRO A 295 17.57 5.97 0.09
N LEU A 296 16.84 6.21 -1.01
CA LEU A 296 16.06 5.20 -1.74
C LEU A 296 16.87 3.93 -2.07
N TRP A 297 18.17 4.08 -2.37
CA TRP A 297 19.06 2.98 -2.69
C TRP A 297 19.84 2.47 -1.47
N SER A 298 19.14 2.21 -0.37
CA SER A 298 19.71 1.65 0.86
C SER A 298 19.16 0.26 1.19
N LEU A 299 19.99 -0.55 1.84
CA LEU A 299 19.59 -1.85 2.36
C LEU A 299 18.48 -1.75 3.41
N ASP A 300 18.45 -0.66 4.19
CA ASP A 300 17.48 -0.48 5.27
C ASP A 300 16.06 -0.27 4.73
N VAL A 301 15.91 0.52 3.64
CA VAL A 301 14.65 0.66 2.92
C VAL A 301 14.19 -0.70 2.42
N TRP A 302 15.05 -1.44 1.72
CA TRP A 302 14.66 -2.71 1.10
C TRP A 302 14.33 -3.81 2.13
N LYS A 303 15.02 -3.83 3.27
CA LYS A 303 14.67 -4.72 4.39
C LYS A 303 13.32 -4.33 5.01
N SER A 304 13.06 -3.04 5.22
CA SER A 304 11.78 -2.59 5.79
C SER A 304 10.63 -2.97 4.87
N GLU A 305 10.76 -2.67 3.57
CA GLU A 305 9.80 -3.02 2.53
C GLU A 305 9.58 -4.54 2.40
N PHE A 306 10.63 -5.35 2.58
CA PHE A 306 10.52 -6.80 2.63
C PHE A 306 9.64 -7.26 3.79
N VAL A 307 9.88 -6.74 5.00
CA VAL A 307 9.08 -7.06 6.20
C VAL A 307 7.63 -6.64 6.00
N THR A 308 7.38 -5.44 5.47
CA THR A 308 6.03 -4.96 5.14
C THR A 308 5.35 -5.90 4.13
N SER A 309 6.04 -6.31 3.07
CA SER A 309 5.46 -7.20 2.05
C SER A 309 5.14 -8.60 2.57
N VAL A 310 5.95 -9.14 3.48
CA VAL A 310 5.66 -10.40 4.18
C VAL A 310 4.40 -10.25 5.01
N TYR A 311 4.29 -9.17 5.79
CA TYR A 311 3.11 -8.90 6.61
C TYR A 311 1.85 -8.76 5.75
N GLU A 312 1.87 -7.91 4.73
CA GLU A 312 0.72 -7.64 3.86
C GLU A 312 0.25 -8.88 3.12
N THR A 313 1.18 -9.73 2.64
CA THR A 313 0.83 -10.98 1.94
C THR A 313 0.17 -12.00 2.89
N LEU A 314 0.58 -12.01 4.16
CA LEU A 314 0.10 -12.97 5.15
C LEU A 314 -1.10 -12.45 5.97
N SER A 315 -1.34 -11.14 6.00
CA SER A 315 -2.41 -10.50 6.77
C SER A 315 -3.81 -11.12 6.54
N PRO A 316 -4.22 -11.45 5.30
CA PRO A 316 -5.54 -12.02 5.04
C PRO A 316 -5.80 -13.37 5.73
N PHE A 317 -4.76 -14.11 6.12
CA PHE A 317 -4.91 -15.40 6.79
C PHE A 317 -5.28 -15.26 8.29
N CYS A 318 -5.04 -14.11 8.91
CA CYS A 318 -5.45 -13.91 10.31
C CYS A 318 -5.56 -12.46 10.73
N ALA A 319 -4.56 -11.62 10.47
CA ALA A 319 -4.53 -10.26 10.99
C ALA A 319 -5.77 -9.44 10.55
N ASP A 320 -6.23 -9.58 9.31
CA ASP A 320 -7.46 -8.91 8.85
C ASP A 320 -8.68 -9.29 9.72
N MET A 321 -8.80 -10.57 10.11
CA MET A 321 -9.87 -11.06 10.99
C MET A 321 -9.75 -10.55 12.43
N LEU A 322 -8.52 -10.25 12.89
CA LEU A 322 -8.28 -9.68 14.21
C LEU A 322 -8.59 -8.18 14.28
N THR A 323 -8.75 -7.50 13.14
CA THR A 323 -9.05 -6.06 13.09
C THR A 323 -10.35 -5.76 13.84
N GLY A 324 -10.30 -4.79 14.76
CA GLY A 324 -11.41 -4.45 15.66
C GLY A 324 -11.51 -5.31 16.92
N THR A 325 -10.67 -6.34 17.08
CA THR A 325 -10.59 -7.15 18.30
C THR A 325 -9.43 -6.73 19.20
N PRO A 326 -9.45 -7.07 20.50
CA PRO A 326 -8.32 -6.84 21.40
C PRO A 326 -7.02 -7.55 20.96
N TYR A 327 -7.13 -8.63 20.19
CA TYR A 327 -5.99 -9.45 19.75
C TYR A 327 -5.09 -8.72 18.75
N MET A 328 -5.63 -7.79 17.96
CA MET A 328 -4.82 -6.97 17.05
C MET A 328 -3.78 -6.14 17.82
N ALA A 329 -4.18 -5.57 18.95
CA ALA A 329 -3.26 -4.83 19.81
C ALA A 329 -2.14 -5.73 20.37
N TRP A 330 -2.43 -7.00 20.65
CA TRP A 330 -1.41 -7.94 21.11
C TRP A 330 -0.39 -8.25 20.01
N PHE A 331 -0.87 -8.49 18.79
CA PHE A 331 -0.01 -8.69 17.63
C PHE A 331 0.91 -7.48 17.38
N PHE A 332 0.38 -6.27 17.34
CA PHE A 332 1.20 -5.09 17.10
C PHE A 332 2.17 -4.76 18.23
N ARG A 333 1.83 -5.09 19.49
CA ARG A 333 2.82 -5.02 20.59
C ARG A 333 4.00 -5.97 20.37
N LEU A 334 3.77 -7.18 19.84
CA LEU A 334 4.85 -8.10 19.47
C LEU A 334 5.69 -7.56 18.32
N MET A 335 5.08 -6.81 17.39
CA MET A 335 5.79 -6.12 16.32
C MET A 335 6.58 -4.89 16.82
N GLY A 336 6.26 -4.34 17.99
CA GLY A 336 6.99 -3.25 18.64
C GLY A 336 6.17 -1.97 18.92
N VAL A 337 4.90 -1.93 18.51
CA VAL A 337 4.02 -0.77 18.74
C VAL A 337 3.73 -0.61 20.23
N GLN A 338 3.79 0.62 20.74
CA GLN A 338 3.40 0.93 22.12
C GLN A 338 1.88 1.16 22.16
N ILE A 339 1.10 0.19 22.68
CA ILE A 339 -0.37 0.27 22.69
C ILE A 339 -0.92 0.17 24.11
N GLY A 340 -1.69 1.17 24.53
CA GLY A 340 -2.37 1.25 25.81
C GLY A 340 -3.56 0.28 25.98
N HIS A 341 -4.27 0.41 27.10
CA HIS A 341 -5.42 -0.43 27.43
C HIS A 341 -6.70 0.05 26.73
N ARG A 342 -7.58 -0.88 26.35
CA ARG A 342 -8.89 -0.59 25.73
C ARG A 342 -8.82 0.23 24.44
N THR A 343 -7.67 0.25 23.77
CA THR A 343 -7.50 0.86 22.45
C THR A 343 -8.30 0.09 21.41
N THR A 344 -9.01 0.80 20.54
CA THR A 344 -9.76 0.22 19.42
C THR A 344 -9.02 0.45 18.12
N LEU A 345 -8.61 -0.64 17.45
CA LEU A 345 -7.91 -0.60 16.17
C LEU A 345 -8.82 -1.16 15.07
N LEU A 346 -9.46 -0.30 14.29
CA LEU A 346 -10.27 -0.67 13.12
C LEU A 346 -9.47 -0.65 11.81
N SER A 347 -8.15 -0.50 11.92
CA SER A 347 -7.16 -0.52 10.84
C SER A 347 -5.96 -1.36 11.28
N ASN A 348 -5.33 -2.04 10.33
CA ASN A 348 -4.11 -2.84 10.51
C ASN A 348 -2.96 -2.37 9.61
N ASP A 349 -3.09 -1.16 9.06
CA ASP A 349 -2.07 -0.52 8.22
C ASP A 349 -1.13 0.30 9.11
N ILE A 350 -0.11 -0.35 9.67
CA ILE A 350 0.94 0.25 10.51
C ILE A 350 2.30 -0.26 10.03
N THR A 351 3.21 0.68 9.72
CA THR A 351 4.61 0.41 9.33
C THR A 351 5.58 0.97 10.38
N GLU A 352 6.87 0.63 10.27
CA GLU A 352 7.94 1.02 11.23
C GLU A 352 7.49 0.94 12.70
N TYR A 353 6.98 -0.24 13.09
CA TYR A 353 6.17 -0.48 14.30
C TYR A 353 6.65 0.21 15.59
N ASP A 354 7.96 0.19 15.89
CA ASP A 354 8.52 0.80 17.12
C ASP A 354 8.39 2.33 17.15
N MET A 355 8.05 2.96 16.03
CA MET A 355 7.84 4.40 15.88
C MET A 355 6.40 4.83 16.17
N VAL A 356 5.52 3.93 16.58
CA VAL A 356 4.11 4.24 16.85
C VAL A 356 3.79 4.07 18.33
N SER A 357 3.14 5.09 18.89
CA SER A 357 2.58 5.07 20.24
C SER A 357 1.08 5.39 20.20
N ILE A 358 0.27 4.55 20.84
CA ILE A 358 -1.18 4.66 20.93
C ILE A 358 -1.61 4.53 22.39
N GLY A 359 -2.23 5.57 22.92
CA GLY A 359 -2.64 5.68 24.32
C GLY A 359 -3.84 4.81 24.69
N ASN A 360 -4.19 4.86 25.97
CA ASN A 360 -5.34 4.18 26.54
C ASN A 360 -6.65 4.70 25.93
N GLU A 361 -7.58 3.81 25.61
CA GLU A 361 -8.90 4.15 25.04
C GLU A 361 -8.85 4.98 23.75
N ALA A 362 -7.69 5.05 23.08
CA ALA A 362 -7.59 5.69 21.78
C ALA A 362 -8.33 4.86 20.71
N VAL A 363 -8.83 5.54 19.69
CA VAL A 363 -9.60 4.93 18.60
C VAL A 363 -8.97 5.28 17.26
N LEU A 364 -8.50 4.26 16.55
CA LEU A 364 -8.06 4.39 15.15
C LEU A 364 -9.13 3.76 14.26
N ASN A 365 -9.81 4.60 13.47
CA ASN A 365 -10.87 4.14 12.56
C ASN A 365 -10.30 3.49 11.28
N ARG A 366 -11.20 2.90 10.49
CA ARG A 366 -10.83 2.18 9.26
C ARG A 366 -10.04 3.06 8.29
N HIS A 367 -8.95 2.50 7.75
CA HIS A 367 -8.01 3.17 6.84
C HIS A 367 -7.34 4.43 7.41
N ALA A 368 -7.54 4.74 8.70
CA ALA A 368 -6.76 5.72 9.39
C ALA A 368 -5.49 5.05 9.91
N GLY A 369 -4.40 5.80 9.96
CA GLY A 369 -3.16 5.24 10.47
C GLY A 369 -2.04 6.25 10.62
N PRO A 370 -1.09 5.95 11.51
CA PRO A 370 0.19 6.63 11.52
C PRO A 370 0.96 6.25 10.25
N GLN A 371 1.34 7.25 9.46
CA GLN A 371 2.28 7.08 8.37
C GLN A 371 3.67 7.48 8.90
N THR A 372 4.40 6.49 9.39
CA THR A 372 5.69 6.65 10.09
C THR A 372 6.86 6.99 9.19
N HIS A 373 6.68 6.96 7.88
CA HIS A 373 7.68 7.42 6.95
C HIS A 373 7.09 8.19 5.78
N LEU A 374 7.92 8.99 5.13
CA LEU A 374 7.57 9.67 3.89
C LEU A 374 8.82 9.73 3.01
N PHE A 375 8.63 9.67 1.69
CA PHE A 375 9.71 9.94 0.74
C PHE A 375 9.75 11.43 0.41
N GLU A 376 10.86 12.08 0.72
CA GLU A 376 11.16 13.48 0.36
C GLU A 376 12.40 13.44 -0.54
N ASP A 377 12.28 13.86 -1.80
CA ASP A 377 13.39 13.86 -2.77
C ASP A 377 14.15 12.51 -2.82
N ARG A 378 13.40 11.39 -2.76
CA ARG A 378 13.91 10.00 -2.75
C ARG A 378 14.69 9.61 -1.49
N ILE A 379 14.42 10.28 -0.37
CA ILE A 379 14.93 9.89 0.94
C ILE A 379 13.72 9.54 1.82
N MET A 380 13.70 8.30 2.30
CA MET A 380 12.72 7.81 3.25
C MET A 380 13.06 8.38 4.62
N LYS A 381 12.23 9.31 5.10
CA LYS A 381 12.35 9.90 6.44
C LYS A 381 11.43 9.16 7.39
N VAL A 382 12.00 8.36 8.26
CA VAL A 382 11.30 7.60 9.31
C VAL A 382 11.20 8.46 10.57
N GLY A 383 10.01 8.54 11.16
CA GLY A 383 9.79 9.29 12.39
C GLY A 383 8.59 8.82 13.21
N ARG A 384 8.57 9.25 14.48
CA ARG A 384 7.59 8.80 15.48
C ARG A 384 6.22 9.43 15.25
N VAL A 385 5.15 8.68 15.51
CA VAL A 385 3.77 9.21 15.56
C VAL A 385 3.15 8.87 16.91
N ASP A 386 2.65 9.89 17.60
CA ASP A 386 2.07 9.79 18.93
C ASP A 386 0.55 10.04 18.92
N ILE A 387 -0.23 9.05 19.32
CA ILE A 387 -1.68 9.15 19.50
C ILE A 387 -1.95 8.97 21.00
N GLU A 388 -2.30 10.04 21.71
CA GLU A 388 -2.41 10.02 23.17
C GLU A 388 -3.72 9.39 23.68
N ASP A 389 -3.87 9.34 25.01
CA ASP A 389 -5.02 8.73 25.68
C ASP A 389 -6.36 9.35 25.21
N ARG A 390 -7.33 8.48 24.89
CA ARG A 390 -8.67 8.83 24.39
C ARG A 390 -8.68 9.66 23.09
N ALA A 391 -7.55 9.76 22.40
CA ALA A 391 -7.48 10.40 21.09
C ALA A 391 -8.26 9.58 20.05
N CYS A 392 -8.82 10.26 19.05
CA CYS A 392 -9.61 9.64 17.99
C CYS A 392 -9.11 10.07 16.62
N MET A 393 -8.64 9.10 15.82
CA MET A 393 -8.41 9.27 14.39
C MET A 393 -9.62 8.74 13.63
N LYS A 394 -10.35 9.63 12.95
CA LYS A 394 -11.47 9.21 12.10
C LYS A 394 -10.99 8.61 10.77
N ALA A 395 -11.93 8.00 10.05
CA ALA A 395 -11.62 7.18 8.88
C ALA A 395 -10.79 7.93 7.82
N TYR A 396 -9.83 7.23 7.23
CA TYR A 396 -8.90 7.76 6.21
C TYR A 396 -8.01 8.92 6.67
N ALA A 397 -7.97 9.24 7.97
CA ALA A 397 -7.07 10.28 8.47
C ALA A 397 -5.63 9.77 8.58
N VAL A 398 -4.67 10.63 8.27
CA VAL A 398 -3.24 10.29 8.23
C VAL A 398 -2.45 11.24 9.13
N CYS A 399 -1.54 10.66 9.92
CA CYS A 399 -0.57 11.39 10.72
C CYS A 399 0.83 11.16 10.18
N LEU A 400 1.51 12.23 9.74
CA LEU A 400 2.86 12.16 9.18
C LEU A 400 3.94 12.04 10.27
N PRO A 401 5.20 11.72 9.91
CA PRO A 401 6.28 11.57 10.88
C PRO A 401 6.46 12.80 11.79
N GLY A 402 6.71 12.55 13.07
CA GLY A 402 6.85 13.58 14.10
C GLY A 402 5.53 14.22 14.54
N SER A 403 4.39 13.83 13.98
CA SER A 403 3.09 14.39 14.38
C SER A 403 2.52 13.76 15.65
N ARG A 404 1.58 14.47 16.27
CA ARG A 404 0.91 14.06 17.50
C ARG A 404 -0.59 14.37 17.48
N ILE A 405 -1.38 13.49 18.08
CA ILE A 405 -2.76 13.79 18.50
C ILE A 405 -2.79 13.80 20.02
N GLY A 406 -3.02 14.98 20.61
CA GLY A 406 -3.10 15.17 22.05
C GLY A 406 -4.26 14.42 22.70
N ALA A 407 -4.19 14.24 24.01
CA ALA A 407 -5.16 13.46 24.77
C ALA A 407 -6.59 13.98 24.57
N SER A 408 -7.54 13.06 24.31
CA SER A 408 -8.92 13.38 23.93
C SER A 408 -9.07 14.26 22.68
N GLY A 409 -8.01 14.45 21.90
CA GLY A 409 -8.04 15.15 20.62
C GLY A 409 -8.71 14.30 19.53
N GLN A 410 -9.33 14.95 18.55
CA GLN A 410 -10.04 14.28 17.48
C GLN A 410 -9.64 14.81 16.11
N LEU A 411 -9.16 13.92 15.25
CA LEU A 411 -8.85 14.21 13.86
C LEU A 411 -10.00 13.77 12.95
N GLY A 412 -10.46 14.67 12.08
CA GLY A 412 -11.55 14.49 11.12
C GLY A 412 -11.32 13.39 10.09
N CYS A 413 -12.36 12.97 9.38
CA CYS A 413 -12.20 12.03 8.27
C CYS A 413 -11.35 12.68 7.16
N LEU A 414 -10.58 11.88 6.41
CA LEU A 414 -9.77 12.37 5.27
C LEU A 414 -8.86 13.57 5.63
N SER A 415 -8.46 13.68 6.89
CA SER A 415 -7.65 14.79 7.39
C SER A 415 -6.17 14.39 7.46
N LEU A 416 -5.28 15.35 7.25
CA LEU A 416 -3.84 15.13 7.22
C LEU A 416 -3.13 15.99 8.26
N VAL A 417 -2.57 15.37 9.28
CA VAL A 417 -1.67 16.07 10.23
C VAL A 417 -0.27 16.07 9.64
N MET A 418 0.25 17.27 9.41
CA MET A 418 1.54 17.49 8.77
C MET A 418 2.70 17.09 9.68
N LYS A 419 3.90 16.99 9.08
CA LYS A 419 5.13 16.62 9.79
C LYS A 419 5.38 17.58 10.98
N GLY A 420 5.54 17.04 12.17
CA GLY A 420 5.75 17.82 13.39
C GLY A 420 4.52 18.60 13.89
N GLU A 421 3.39 18.52 13.20
CA GLU A 421 2.16 19.19 13.61
C GLU A 421 1.46 18.40 14.74
N THR A 422 0.76 19.12 15.61
CA THR A 422 0.05 18.52 16.74
C THR A 422 -1.42 18.95 16.73
N VAL A 423 -2.33 17.98 16.80
CA VAL A 423 -3.73 18.24 17.16
C VAL A 423 -3.79 18.47 18.67
N PRO A 424 -4.23 19.64 19.15
CA PRO A 424 -4.29 19.94 20.58
C PRO A 424 -5.21 18.99 21.36
N SER A 425 -4.88 18.81 22.64
CA SER A 425 -5.68 17.98 23.55
C SER A 425 -7.10 18.53 23.73
N ARG A 426 -8.09 17.64 23.76
CA ARG A 426 -9.53 17.95 23.89
C ARG A 426 -10.11 18.82 22.77
N GLU A 427 -9.39 18.99 21.67
CA GLU A 427 -9.87 19.71 20.50
C GLU A 427 -10.21 18.79 19.35
N ALA A 428 -11.00 19.32 18.43
CA ALA A 428 -11.45 18.64 17.23
C ALA A 428 -10.91 19.41 16.02
N TRP A 429 -10.18 18.74 15.14
CA TRP A 429 -9.56 19.32 13.96
C TRP A 429 -9.89 18.50 12.72
N GLU A 430 -9.98 19.12 11.55
CA GLU A 430 -10.26 18.43 10.28
C GLU A 430 -9.69 19.17 9.07
N GLY A 431 -9.53 18.45 7.97
CA GLY A 431 -9.07 18.98 6.69
C GLY A 431 -7.62 18.61 6.35
N ALA A 432 -7.20 19.05 5.17
CA ALA A 432 -5.81 19.06 4.73
C ALA A 432 -5.61 20.37 3.95
N PRO A 433 -5.02 21.43 4.54
CA PRO A 433 -4.49 21.52 5.91
C PRO A 433 -5.55 21.33 7.00
N ILE A 434 -5.15 20.88 8.20
CA ILE A 434 -6.09 20.79 9.32
C ILE A 434 -6.42 22.17 9.88
N ALA A 435 -7.67 22.34 10.31
CA ALA A 435 -8.15 23.50 11.04
C ALA A 435 -9.10 23.05 12.17
N PRO A 436 -9.33 23.88 13.20
CA PRO A 436 -10.33 23.58 14.22
C PRO A 436 -11.69 23.31 13.57
N ARG A 437 -12.24 22.13 13.83
CA ARG A 437 -13.58 21.74 13.41
C ARG A 437 -14.55 22.61 14.18
N GLY A 438 -15.27 23.48 13.45
CA GLY A 438 -16.29 24.34 14.03
C GLY A 438 -17.30 23.52 14.83
N LYS A 439 -17.87 24.09 15.90
CA LYS A 439 -19.03 23.49 16.56
C LYS A 439 -20.09 23.29 15.49
N GLN A 440 -20.41 22.05 15.14
CA GLN A 440 -21.61 21.74 14.37
C GLN A 440 -22.80 22.21 15.21
N ILE A 441 -23.27 23.42 14.95
CA ILE A 441 -24.64 23.78 15.26
C ILE A 441 -25.45 22.99 14.24
N LEU A 442 -25.91 21.81 14.64
CA LEU A 442 -27.00 21.14 13.95
C LEU A 442 -28.24 22.02 14.15
N SER A 443 -28.36 23.12 13.40
CA SER A 443 -29.63 23.83 13.30
C SER A 443 -30.51 22.99 12.36
N CYS A 444 -31.39 22.19 12.96
CA CYS A 444 -32.51 21.58 12.23
C CYS A 444 -33.57 22.60 11.78
N ASP A 445 -33.32 23.90 11.92
CA ASP A 445 -34.28 24.94 11.62
C ASP A 445 -33.98 25.62 10.28
N SER A 446 -34.96 25.57 9.39
CA SER A 446 -35.13 26.29 8.11
C SER A 446 -34.83 25.54 6.79
N VAL A 447 -35.54 24.44 6.55
CA VAL A 447 -36.09 24.19 5.21
C VAL A 447 -37.55 24.67 5.22
N THR A 448 -37.75 25.99 5.16
CA THR A 448 -39.04 26.54 4.75
C THR A 448 -39.09 26.49 3.23
N HIS A 449 -39.76 25.47 2.70
CA HIS A 449 -40.23 25.48 1.32
C HIS A 449 -41.09 26.72 1.11
N LYS A 450 -40.61 27.68 0.31
CA LYS A 450 -41.50 28.63 -0.35
C LYS A 450 -42.14 27.91 -1.52
N SER A 451 -43.44 27.63 -1.36
CA SER A 451 -44.40 27.26 -2.40
C SER A 451 -44.55 28.35 -3.44
#